data_AF-A0A7C6I9W6-F1
#
_entry.id   AF-A0A7C6I9W6-F1
#
_cell.length_a   1.000
_cell.length_b   1.000
_cell.length_c   1.000
_cell.angle_alpha   90.00
_cell.angle_beta   90.00
_cell.angle_gamma   90.00
#
_symmetry.space_group_name_H-M   'P 1'
#
loop_
_entity.id
_entity.type
_entity.pdbx_description
1 polymer ?
#
loop_
_entity_poly.entity_id
_entity_poly.type
_entity_poly.pdbx_seq_one_letter_code
_entity_poly.pdbx_strand_id
1 'polypeptide(L)'
;KTDGVIKDQVFDVVSADSIMVSGEGISLIYDKKAVLGTITITTPDEDISLGKITRSGFYDRINTGDVVVLTPPKDAEQTSDSVENGAKTAPALFKLIRQIR
;
A
#
# COMPACT_ATOMS: atom_id res chain seq x y z
N LYS A 1 2.85 -25.31 8.02
CA LYS A 1 3.27 -24.58 6.81
C LYS A 1 2.61 -23.20 6.87
N THR A 2 3.32 -22.18 7.32
CA THR A 2 2.74 -20.84 7.56
C THR A 2 2.37 -20.13 6.26
N ASP A 3 1.17 -19.52 6.22
CA ASP A 3 0.57 -18.88 5.04
C ASP A 3 1.19 -17.51 4.75
N GLY A 4 2.48 -17.49 4.41
CA GLY A 4 3.20 -16.26 4.06
C GLY A 4 3.51 -15.31 5.23
N VAL A 5 3.08 -15.64 6.45
CA VAL A 5 3.44 -14.91 7.68
C VAL A 5 4.66 -15.55 8.33
N ILE A 6 5.70 -14.74 8.57
CA ILE A 6 6.92 -15.18 9.25
C ILE A 6 7.12 -14.49 10.59
N LYS A 7 7.92 -15.11 11.45
CA LYS A 7 8.32 -14.54 12.73
C LYS A 7 9.07 -13.21 12.49
N ASP A 8 8.82 -12.25 13.37
CA ASP A 8 9.36 -10.89 13.38
C ASP A 8 8.92 -10.02 12.18
N GLN A 9 7.97 -10.50 11.37
CA GLN A 9 7.36 -9.69 10.31
C GLN A 9 6.53 -8.55 10.92
N VAL A 10 6.64 -7.38 10.31
CA VAL A 10 5.94 -6.16 10.74
C VAL A 10 4.84 -5.84 9.73
N PHE A 11 3.69 -5.47 10.28
CA PHE A 11 2.53 -5.02 9.54
C PHE A 11 2.01 -3.72 10.11
N ASP A 12 1.36 -2.93 9.27
CA ASP A 12 0.68 -1.70 9.67
C ASP A 12 -0.76 -2.02 10.05
N VAL A 13 -1.25 -1.38 11.10
CA VAL A 13 -2.64 -1.48 11.55
C VAL A 13 -3.37 -0.23 11.12
N VAL A 14 -4.44 -0.41 10.35
CA VAL A 14 -5.22 0.69 9.75
C VAL A 14 -6.71 0.44 10.00
N SER A 15 -7.48 1.52 10.16
CA SER A 15 -8.93 1.40 10.31
C SER A 15 -9.57 0.86 9.03
N ALA A 16 -10.52 -0.06 9.15
CA ALA A 16 -11.23 -0.66 8.02
C ALA A 16 -11.87 0.40 7.10
N ASP A 17 -12.40 1.48 7.67
CA ASP A 17 -13.06 2.58 6.93
C ASP A 17 -12.10 3.40 6.06
N SER A 18 -10.79 3.28 6.30
CA SER A 18 -9.77 4.08 5.64
C SER A 18 -9.03 3.36 4.50
N ILE A 19 -9.40 2.10 4.23
CA ILE A 19 -8.83 1.28 3.16
C ILE A 19 -9.75 1.33 1.94
N MET A 20 -9.16 1.60 0.78
CA MET A 20 -9.85 1.52 -0.51
C MET A 20 -9.12 0.58 -1.46
N VAL A 21 -9.86 -0.11 -2.31
CA VAL A 21 -9.28 -0.86 -3.43
C VAL A 21 -8.98 0.13 -4.55
N SER A 22 -7.77 0.04 -5.13
CA SER A 22 -7.41 0.82 -6.30
C SER A 22 -8.35 0.53 -7.47
N GLY A 23 -8.80 1.55 -8.18
CA GLY A 23 -9.61 1.40 -9.38
C GLY A 23 -8.84 0.81 -10.56
N GLU A 24 -7.50 0.85 -10.51
CA GLU A 24 -6.60 0.29 -11.50
C GLU A 24 -5.65 -0.72 -10.84
N GLY A 25 -5.60 -1.94 -11.38
CA GLY A 25 -4.73 -3.01 -10.88
C GLY A 25 -5.22 -3.69 -9.60
N ILE A 26 -4.32 -4.47 -8.97
CA ILE A 26 -4.58 -5.19 -7.71
C ILE A 26 -3.76 -4.51 -6.62
N SER A 27 -4.33 -3.46 -6.02
CA SER A 27 -3.68 -2.65 -4.99
C SER A 27 -4.66 -2.17 -3.94
N LEU A 28 -4.17 -1.99 -2.71
CA LEU A 28 -4.88 -1.33 -1.60
C LEU A 28 -4.30 0.06 -1.37
N ILE A 29 -5.16 1.05 -1.14
CA ILE A 29 -4.80 2.45 -0.92
C ILE A 29 -5.32 2.87 0.45
N TYR A 30 -4.43 3.48 1.24
CA TYR A 30 -4.77 4.12 2.52
C TYR A 30 -3.79 5.28 2.76
N ASP A 31 -4.22 6.28 3.53
CA ASP A 31 -3.33 7.39 3.92
C ASP A 31 -2.36 6.91 5.00
N LYS A 32 -1.09 7.29 4.90
CA LYS A 32 -0.07 7.05 5.93
C LYS A 32 -0.48 7.62 7.29
N LYS A 33 -1.28 8.69 7.33
CA LYS A 33 -1.84 9.27 8.56
C LYS A 33 -2.94 8.42 9.20
N ALA A 34 -3.54 7.50 8.43
CA ALA A 34 -4.55 6.58 8.93
C ALA A 34 -3.95 5.37 9.66
N VAL A 35 -2.62 5.20 9.64
CA VAL A 35 -1.93 4.14 10.36
C VAL A 35 -2.02 4.38 11.87
N LEU A 36 -2.71 3.49 12.57
CA LEU A 36 -2.96 3.54 14.01
C LEU A 36 -1.81 2.96 14.82
N GLY A 37 -0.99 2.11 14.20
CA GLY A 37 0.15 1.47 14.83
C GLY A 37 0.73 0.36 13.95
N THR A 38 1.58 -0.45 14.54
CA THR A 38 2.18 -1.62 13.89
C THR A 38 2.01 -2.86 14.75
N ILE A 39 2.00 -4.03 14.13
CA ILE A 39 2.04 -5.32 14.80
C ILE A 39 3.25 -6.10 14.32
N THR A 40 4.03 -6.62 15.27
CA THR A 40 5.17 -7.51 15.02
C THR A 40 4.79 -8.93 15.40
N ILE A 41 4.85 -9.86 14.45
CA ILE A 41 4.48 -11.26 14.69
C ILE A 41 5.54 -11.95 15.55
N THR A 42 5.12 -12.53 16.67
CA THR A 42 6.00 -13.26 17.59
C THR A 42 5.91 -14.76 17.40
N THR A 43 4.71 -15.25 17.09
CA THR A 43 4.41 -16.67 16.89
C THR A 43 3.50 -16.79 15.66
N PRO A 44 4.08 -17.11 14.48
CA PRO A 44 3.29 -17.30 13.28
C PRO A 44 2.60 -18.67 13.33
N ASP A 45 1.36 -18.73 12.88
CA ASP A 45 0.54 -19.95 12.78
C ASP A 45 -0.22 -19.95 11.44
N GLU A 46 -0.94 -21.02 11.13
CA GLU A 46 -1.73 -21.15 9.89
C GLU A 46 -3.02 -20.32 9.95
N ASP A 47 -3.76 -20.40 11.05
CA ASP A 47 -5.05 -19.70 11.17
C ASP A 47 -4.95 -18.38 11.94
N ILE A 48 -4.23 -18.39 13.07
CA ILE A 48 -4.16 -17.25 13.99
C ILE A 48 -2.71 -17.02 14.42
N SER A 49 -2.10 -15.95 13.91
CA SER A 49 -0.79 -15.52 14.35
C SER A 49 -0.85 -14.62 15.57
N LEU A 50 0.08 -14.79 16.51
CA LEU A 50 0.23 -13.93 17.69
C LEU A 50 1.36 -12.93 17.47
N GLY A 51 1.17 -11.71 17.98
CA GLY A 51 2.14 -10.64 17.83
C GLY A 51 2.04 -9.56 18.90
N LYS A 52 3.02 -8.66 18.90
CA LYS A 52 3.09 -7.49 19.78
C LYS A 52 2.68 -6.24 19.01
N ILE A 53 1.72 -5.49 19.55
CA ILE A 53 1.23 -4.24 18.96
C ILE A 53 2.04 -3.04 19.52
N THR A 54 2.43 -2.14 18.63
CA THR A 54 3.02 -0.83 18.94
C THR A 54 2.08 0.26 18.44
N ARG A 55 1.56 1.08 19.34
CA ARG A 55 0.63 2.16 19.00
C ARG A 55 1.35 3.36 18.36
N SER A 56 0.69 4.01 17.40
CA SER A 56 1.11 5.29 16.84
C SER A 56 0.30 6.42 17.51
N GLY A 57 0.97 7.25 18.31
CA GLY A 57 0.35 8.39 18.99
C GLY A 57 0.04 8.16 20.47
N PHE A 58 -0.64 9.15 21.06
CA PHE A 58 -0.87 9.21 22.51
C PHE A 58 -2.03 8.32 22.97
N TYR A 59 -3.10 8.26 22.19
CA TYR A 59 -4.31 7.51 22.52
C TYR A 59 -4.29 6.13 21.88
N ASP A 60 -4.92 5.18 22.56
CA ASP A 60 -5.21 3.89 21.97
C ASP A 60 -6.42 4.01 21.05
N ARG A 61 -6.20 3.77 19.75
CA ARG A 61 -7.25 3.82 18.73
C ARG A 61 -7.43 2.49 18.01
N ILE A 62 -6.63 1.48 18.36
CA ILE A 62 -6.66 0.16 17.73
C ILE A 62 -7.80 -0.63 18.35
N ASN A 63 -8.75 -1.07 17.52
CA ASN A 63 -9.94 -1.78 17.92
C ASN A 63 -10.05 -3.14 17.21
N THR A 64 -10.85 -4.03 17.77
CA THR A 64 -11.25 -5.26 17.06
C THR A 64 -12.02 -4.88 15.80
N GLY A 65 -11.63 -5.45 14.66
CA GLY A 65 -12.20 -5.14 13.35
C GLY A 65 -11.32 -4.23 12.49
N ASP A 66 -10.26 -3.65 13.05
CA ASP A 66 -9.23 -2.98 12.26
C ASP A 66 -8.45 -3.99 11.41
N VAL A 67 -7.84 -3.50 10.33
CA VAL A 67 -7.19 -4.32 9.31
C VAL A 67 -5.68 -4.22 9.44
N VAL A 68 -5.02 -5.36 9.25
CA VAL A 68 -3.56 -5.49 9.26
C VAL A 68 -3.09 -5.62 7.80
N VAL A 69 -2.23 -4.71 7.37
CA VAL A 69 -1.70 -4.66 6.00
C VAL A 69 -0.18 -4.74 6.01
N LEU A 70 0.40 -5.34 4.97
CA LEU A 70 1.85 -5.41 4.85
C LEU A 70 2.44 -4.00 4.79
N THR A 71 3.40 -3.71 5.66
CA THR A 71 4.08 -2.41 5.67
C THR A 71 4.76 -2.21 4.31
N PRO A 72 4.49 -1.10 3.60
CA PRO A 72 5.11 -0.83 2.32
C PRO A 72 6.63 -0.66 2.51
N PRO A 73 7.47 -1.09 1.55
CA PRO A 73 8.90 -0.85 1.62
C PRO A 73 9.16 0.67 1.72
N LYS A 74 10.21 1.07 2.44
CA LYS A 74 10.53 2.49 2.69
C LYS A 74 10.71 3.33 1.41
N ASP A 75 11.03 2.69 0.29
CA ASP A 75 11.20 3.33 -1.01
C ASP A 75 9.90 3.38 -1.84
N ALA A 76 8.77 2.90 -1.31
CA ALA A 76 7.45 3.08 -1.90
C ALA A 76 6.85 4.44 -1.51
N GLU A 77 7.65 5.50 -1.54
CA GLU A 77 7.10 6.84 -1.63
C GLU A 77 6.30 6.91 -2.94
N GLN A 78 5.05 7.35 -2.81
CA GLN A 78 4.09 7.46 -3.89
C GLN A 78 4.74 8.16 -5.10
N THR A 79 5.04 7.41 -6.16
CA THR A 79 4.63 7.88 -7.48
C THR A 79 3.11 7.95 -7.41
N SER A 80 2.60 9.10 -6.96
CA SER A 80 1.35 9.59 -7.48
C SER A 80 1.58 9.68 -8.98
N ASP A 81 1.23 8.61 -9.70
CA ASP A 81 0.96 8.67 -11.12
C ASP A 81 -0.18 9.68 -11.25
N SER A 82 0.21 10.95 -11.32
CA SER A 82 -0.53 11.93 -12.07
C SER A 82 -0.71 11.25 -13.41
N VAL A 83 -1.96 10.89 -13.69
CA VAL A 83 -2.41 10.65 -15.05
C VAL A 83 -2.14 11.97 -15.78
N GLU A 84 -0.90 12.14 -16.24
CA GLU A 84 -0.56 13.09 -17.26
C GLU A 84 -1.28 12.57 -18.51
N ASN A 85 -2.48 13.12 -18.70
CA ASN A 85 -3.12 13.28 -19.98
C ASN A 85 -2.06 13.31 -21.07
N GLY A 86 -2.06 12.26 -21.91
CA GLY A 86 -1.03 11.96 -22.88
C GLY A 86 -0.39 13.21 -23.47
N ALA A 87 0.81 13.53 -22.97
CA ALA A 87 1.71 14.45 -23.62
C ALA A 87 1.99 13.83 -25.00
N LYS A 88 1.35 14.41 -26.00
CA LYS A 88 1.50 14.10 -27.43
C LYS A 88 2.99 14.19 -27.79
N THR A 89 3.72 13.10 -27.63
CA THR A 89 4.92 12.84 -28.43
C THR A 89 4.40 12.85 -29.86
N ALA A 90 4.67 13.93 -30.59
CA ALA A 90 4.20 14.11 -31.94
C ALA A 90 4.44 12.79 -32.72
N PRO A 91 3.38 12.12 -33.19
CA PRO A 91 3.53 10.79 -33.75
C PRO A 91 4.44 10.88 -34.97
N ALA A 92 5.24 9.84 -35.21
CA ALA A 92 6.22 9.73 -36.29
C ALA A 92 5.66 10.15 -37.68
N LEU A 93 4.34 10.10 -37.84
CA LEU A 93 3.57 10.68 -38.94
C LEU A 93 3.89 12.15 -39.27
N PHE A 94 4.10 13.02 -38.28
CA PHE A 94 4.46 14.43 -38.55
C PHE A 94 5.87 14.59 -39.13
N LYS A 95 6.79 13.65 -38.87
CA LYS A 95 8.11 13.61 -39.52
C LYS A 95 7.98 13.17 -40.99
N LEU A 96 7.12 12.20 -41.28
CA LEU A 96 6.91 11.70 -42.64
C LEU A 96 6.27 12.75 -43.57
N ILE A 97 5.28 13.51 -43.10
CA ILE A 97 4.60 14.53 -43.92
C ILE A 97 5.56 15.66 -44.35
N ARG A 98 6.59 15.96 -43.57
CA ARG A 98 7.61 16.97 -43.91
C ARG A 98 8.62 16.52 -44.98
N GLN A 99 8.76 15.23 -45.23
CA GLN A 99 9.67 14.69 -46.26
C GLN A 99 9.06 14.57 -47.66
N ILE A 100 7.77 14.87 -47.82
CA ILE A 100 7.04 14.76 -49.10
C ILE A 100 6.89 16.13 -49.80
N ARG A 101 7.52 17.19 -49.27
CA ARG A 101 7.63 18.49 -49.97
C ARG A 101 9.00 18.66 -50.60
#